data_AF-A0A2V6FLY4-F1
#
_entry.id   AF-A0A2V6FLY4-F1
#
_cell.length_a   1.000
_cell.length_b   1.000
_cell.length_c   1.000
_cell.angle_alpha   90.00
_cell.angle_beta   90.00
_cell.angle_gamma   90.00
#
_symmetry.space_group_name_H-M   'P 1'
#
loop_
_entity.id
_entity.type
_entity.pdbx_description
1 polymer ?
#
loop_
_entity_poly.entity_id
_entity_poly.type
_entity_poly.pdbx_seq_one_letter_code
_entity_poly.pdbx_strand_id
1 'polypeptide(L)'
;MIGTGILKGMAVTLRNFAGSYFDKDRLITVQYPEERSPLPENYRNFPFLIYDTEDAAAGLRCVACKICEKECPPQCIYIVKSE
;
A
#
# COMPACT_ATOMS: atom_id res chain seq x y z
N MET A 1 25.32 14.17 -37.92
CA MET A 1 24.58 15.44 -38.15
C MET A 1 24.13 16.02 -36.83
N ILE A 2 24.50 17.28 -36.56
CA ILE A 2 24.05 18.06 -35.41
C ILE A 2 22.50 18.10 -35.45
N GLY A 3 21.83 17.73 -34.36
CA GLY A 3 20.36 17.79 -34.23
C GLY A 3 19.58 16.47 -34.40
N THR A 4 20.21 15.41 -34.92
CA THR A 4 19.55 14.08 -35.03
C THR A 4 19.07 13.51 -33.69
N GLY A 5 19.85 13.70 -32.62
CA GLY A 5 19.45 13.31 -31.26
C GLY A 5 18.23 14.08 -30.74
N ILE A 6 18.15 15.38 -31.05
CA ILE A 6 17.04 16.24 -30.64
C ILE A 6 15.74 15.79 -31.34
N LEU A 7 15.79 15.56 -32.66
CA LEU A 7 14.63 15.07 -33.42
C LEU A 7 14.17 13.69 -32.92
N LYS A 8 15.11 12.78 -32.63
CA LYS A 8 14.80 11.47 -32.05
C LYS A 8 14.12 11.60 -30.69
N GLY A 9 14.62 12.48 -29.82
CA GLY A 9 14.02 12.76 -28.52
C GLY A 9 12.59 13.27 -28.64
N MET A 10 12.35 14.28 -29.49
CA MET A 10 11.02 14.83 -29.73
C MET A 10 10.05 13.77 -30.30
N ALA A 11 10.51 12.93 -31.22
CA ALA A 11 9.69 11.85 -31.78
C ALA A 11 9.25 10.84 -30.70
N VAL A 12 10.14 10.50 -29.76
CA VAL A 12 9.81 9.62 -28.63
C VAL A 12 8.80 10.29 -27.70
N THR A 13 8.98 11.57 -27.38
CA THR A 13 8.03 12.34 -26.55
C THR A 13 6.65 12.38 -27.20
N LEU A 14 6.57 12.72 -28.50
CA LEU A 14 5.31 12.77 -29.24
C LEU A 14 4.61 11.41 -29.26
N ARG A 15 5.35 10.32 -29.49
CA ARG A 15 4.80 8.95 -29.47
C ARG A 15 4.19 8.58 -28.13
N ASN A 16 4.83 8.97 -27.02
CA ASN A 16 4.32 8.68 -25.69
C ASN A 16 3.12 9.57 -25.34
N PHE A 17 3.20 10.88 -25.65
CA PHE A 17 2.09 11.82 -25.43
C PHE A 17 0.81 11.38 -26.16
N ALA A 18 0.90 11.12 -27.47
CA ALA A 18 -0.23 10.64 -28.25
C ALA A 18 -0.71 9.27 -27.74
N GLY A 19 0.23 8.38 -27.40
CA GLY A 19 -0.08 7.08 -26.82
C GLY A 19 -0.92 7.16 -25.54
N SER A 20 -0.48 7.96 -24.57
CA SER A 20 -1.17 8.11 -23.29
C SER A 20 -2.52 8.83 -23.41
N TYR A 21 -2.75 9.61 -24.46
CA TYR A 21 -4.04 10.29 -24.67
C TYR A 21 -5.12 9.35 -25.24
N PHE A 22 -4.73 8.37 -26.07
CA PHE A 22 -5.67 7.49 -26.77
C PHE A 22 -5.73 6.05 -26.22
N ASP A 23 -4.72 5.61 -25.47
CA ASP A 23 -4.62 4.27 -24.90
C ASP A 23 -4.47 4.34 -23.38
N LYS A 24 -5.51 3.86 -22.67
CA LYS A 24 -5.53 3.87 -21.20
C LYS A 24 -4.50 2.92 -20.60
N ASP A 25 -4.13 1.83 -21.28
CA ASP A 25 -3.13 0.88 -20.79
C ASP A 25 -1.72 1.49 -20.78
N ARG A 26 -1.53 2.61 -21.48
CA ARG A 26 -0.30 3.42 -21.48
C ARG A 26 -0.26 4.46 -20.37
N LEU A 27 -1.31 4.54 -19.53
CA LEU A 27 -1.34 5.35 -18.32
C LEU A 27 -0.98 4.48 -17.12
N ILE A 28 0.25 4.66 -16.61
CA ILE A 28 0.77 3.88 -15.47
C ILE A 28 0.29 4.39 -14.09
N THR A 29 -0.43 5.51 -14.06
CA THR A 29 -0.86 6.19 -12.84
C THR A 29 -2.30 5.87 -12.49
N VAL A 30 -2.62 5.80 -11.21
CA VAL A 30 -3.99 5.69 -10.69
C VAL A 30 -4.45 7.03 -10.09
N GLN A 31 -5.74 7.34 -10.19
CA GLN A 31 -6.31 8.56 -9.61
C GLN A 31 -6.70 8.34 -8.14
N TYR A 32 -5.74 8.51 -7.22
CA TYR A 32 -6.01 8.43 -5.79
C TYR A 32 -6.73 9.71 -5.30
N PRO A 33 -7.75 9.62 -4.43
CA PRO A 33 -8.22 8.45 -3.68
C PRO A 33 -9.31 7.60 -4.34
N GLU A 34 -9.88 8.03 -5.46
CA GLU A 34 -11.02 7.39 -6.13
C GLU A 34 -10.68 5.99 -6.66
N GLU A 35 -9.48 5.84 -7.21
CA GLU A 35 -8.90 4.59 -7.66
C GLU A 35 -7.75 4.18 -6.74
N ARG A 36 -7.73 2.90 -6.35
CA ARG A 36 -6.67 2.32 -5.52
C ARG A 36 -6.03 1.16 -6.24
N SER A 37 -4.70 1.09 -6.18
CA SER A 37 -3.96 -0.07 -6.68
C SER A 37 -4.34 -1.32 -5.89
N PRO A 38 -4.41 -2.50 -6.54
CA PRO A 38 -4.67 -3.75 -5.85
C PRO A 38 -3.54 -4.04 -4.84
N LEU A 39 -3.92 -4.26 -3.59
CA LEU A 39 -2.97 -4.67 -2.55
C LEU A 39 -2.79 -6.19 -2.59
N PRO A 40 -1.56 -6.69 -2.38
CA PRO A 40 -1.35 -8.12 -2.24
C PRO A 40 -1.99 -8.63 -0.94
N GLU A 41 -2.32 -9.92 -0.90
CA GLU A 41 -2.96 -10.55 0.28
C GLU A 41 -2.14 -10.41 1.56
N ASN A 42 -0.81 -10.44 1.45
CA ASN A 42 0.13 -10.29 2.56
C ASN A 42 0.55 -8.83 2.83
N TYR A 43 -0.23 -7.85 2.37
CA TYR A 43 0.04 -6.44 2.63
C TYR A 43 0.02 -6.14 4.13
N ARG A 44 1.09 -5.51 4.62
CA ARG A 44 1.21 -5.13 6.04
C ARG A 44 0.57 -3.78 6.26
N ASN A 45 -0.60 -3.75 6.89
CA ASN A 45 -1.33 -2.54 7.23
C ASN A 45 -1.17 -2.18 8.73
N PHE A 46 -1.96 -1.20 9.18
CA PHE A 46 -2.05 -0.83 10.58
C PHE A 46 -2.51 -2.03 11.43
N PRO A 47 -1.76 -2.43 12.48
CA PRO A 47 -2.14 -3.55 13.34
C PRO A 47 -3.49 -3.32 14.02
N PHE A 48 -4.34 -4.35 14.06
CA PHE A 48 -5.62 -4.33 14.76
C PHE A 48 -5.84 -5.62 15.54
N LEU A 49 -6.68 -5.56 16.57
CA LEU A 49 -7.05 -6.74 17.37
C LEU A 49 -8.19 -7.49 16.68
N ILE A 50 -7.99 -8.79 16.46
CA ILE A 50 -8.99 -9.68 15.86
C ILE A 50 -9.95 -10.14 16.95
N TYR A 51 -11.23 -10.21 16.59
CA TYR A 51 -12.31 -10.73 17.43
C TYR A 51 -13.24 -11.64 16.61
N ASP A 52 -13.91 -12.59 17.28
CA ASP A 52 -14.74 -13.61 16.62
C ASP A 52 -16.25 -13.45 16.83
N THR A 53 -16.69 -12.52 17.68
CA THR A 53 -18.11 -12.31 18.03
C THR A 53 -18.60 -10.90 17.67
N GLU A 54 -19.92 -10.69 17.67
CA GLU A 54 -20.50 -9.35 17.45
C GLU A 54 -20.07 -8.34 18.52
N ASP A 55 -19.96 -8.80 19.77
CA ASP A 55 -19.32 -8.03 20.83
C ASP A 55 -17.79 -8.11 20.66
N ALA A 56 -17.20 -7.04 20.16
CA ALA A 56 -15.76 -6.96 19.94
C ALA A 56 -14.94 -7.13 21.23
N ALA A 57 -15.46 -6.72 22.40
CA ALA A 57 -14.74 -6.81 23.67
C ALA A 57 -14.76 -8.24 24.22
N ALA A 58 -15.91 -8.90 24.17
CA ALA A 58 -16.05 -10.29 24.61
C ALA A 58 -15.35 -11.29 23.66
N GLY A 59 -15.27 -10.96 22.36
CA GLY A 59 -14.71 -11.82 21.33
C GLY A 59 -13.22 -11.65 21.05
N LEU A 60 -12.48 -10.82 21.79
CA LEU A 60 -11.06 -10.56 21.54
C LEU A 60 -10.23 -11.85 21.60
N ARG A 61 -9.41 -12.09 20.57
CA ARG A 61 -8.42 -13.19 20.59
C ARG A 61 -7.20 -12.89 21.45
N CYS A 62 -6.96 -11.63 21.78
CA CYS A 62 -5.82 -11.23 22.60
C CYS A 62 -6.02 -11.68 24.05
N VAL A 63 -5.05 -12.42 24.61
CA VAL A 63 -5.05 -12.89 26.01
C VAL A 63 -4.02 -12.16 26.88
N ALA A 64 -3.54 -11.01 26.43
CA ALA A 64 -2.50 -10.21 27.10
C ALA A 64 -1.22 -11.01 27.48
N CYS A 65 -0.78 -11.93 26.61
CA CYS A 65 0.41 -12.77 26.84
C CYS A 65 1.75 -12.03 26.72
N LYS A 66 1.75 -10.80 26.20
CA LYS A 66 2.93 -9.93 25.99
C LYS A 66 3.99 -10.43 25.00
N ILE A 67 3.71 -11.46 24.21
CA ILE A 67 4.65 -11.95 23.19
C ILE A 67 4.88 -10.88 22.11
N CYS A 68 3.83 -10.25 21.59
CA CYS A 68 3.96 -9.21 20.57
C CYS A 68 4.68 -7.95 21.09
N GLU A 69 4.52 -7.59 22.36
CA GLU A 69 5.29 -6.52 23.01
C GLU A 69 6.79 -6.86 23.06
N LYS A 70 7.11 -8.05 23.57
CA LYS A 70 8.50 -8.50 23.68
C LYS A 70 9.21 -8.59 22.33
N GLU A 71 8.55 -9.17 21.33
CA GLU A 71 9.14 -9.41 19.99
C GLU A 71 9.16 -8.17 19.10
N CYS A 72 8.49 -7.08 19.48
CA CYS A 72 8.42 -5.85 18.69
C CYS A 72 9.80 -5.20 18.54
N PRO A 73 10.43 -5.18 17.34
CA PRO A 73 11.77 -4.60 17.21
C PRO A 73 11.88 -3.12 17.62
N PRO A 74 10.92 -2.23 17.27
CA PRO A 74 10.95 -0.84 17.72
C PRO A 74 10.37 -0.63 19.13
N GLN A 75 9.92 -1.68 19.83
CA GLN A 75 9.32 -1.60 21.17
C GLN A 75 8.17 -0.57 21.27
N CYS A 76 7.28 -0.54 20.26
CA CYS A 76 6.16 0.41 20.20
C CYS A 76 4.82 -0.14 20.74
N ILE A 77 4.80 -1.37 21.24
CA ILE A 77 3.61 -2.03 21.79
C ILE A 77 3.76 -2.07 23.31
N TYR A 78 2.69 -1.73 24.03
CA TYR A 78 2.65 -1.80 25.49
C TYR A 78 1.37 -2.51 25.96
N ILE A 79 1.51 -3.56 26.77
CA ILE A 79 0.37 -4.36 27.27
C ILE A 79 0.37 -4.40 28.80
N VAL A 80 -0.75 -3.93 29.37
CA VAL A 80 -1.11 -4.14 30.78
C VAL A 80 -2.03 -5.35 30.88
N LYS A 81 -1.69 -6.31 31.73
CA LYS A 81 -2.51 -7.48 32.02
C LYS A 81 -3.29 -7.20 33.31
N SER A 82 -4.58 -7.46 33.32
CA SER A 82 -5.37 -7.46 34.57
C SER A 82 -4.86 -8.55 35.51
N GLU A 83 -4.89 -8.29 36.81
CA GLU A 83 -4.54 -9.26 37.85
C GLU A 83 -5.43 -10.52 37.81
#